data_AF-A0A9E3NWW8-F1
#
_entry.id   AF-A0A9E3NWW8-F1
#
_cell.length_a   1.000
_cell.length_b   1.000
_cell.length_c   1.000
_cell.angle_alpha   90.00
_cell.angle_beta   90.00
_cell.angle_gamma   90.00
#
_symmetry.space_group_name_H-M   'P 1'
#
loop_
_entity.id
_entity.type
_entity.pdbx_description
1 polymer ?
#
loop_
_entity_poly.entity_id
_entity_poly.type
_entity_poly.pdbx_seq_one_letter_code
_entity_poly.pdbx_strand_id
1 'polypeptide(L)'
;MSLARAAVAIGAIALAACTRAPASSGAGAGAAASTTSPSPPPAASAASDAGAVVDLPPDAAAPAPPEIPEPTFDEILRILFAERTSADPIVAACPASLPGEARVRCLYDERYKGDAKAASLAHELYVKWRIIAGVEVAHTMDGGFRGLIKLEPGVAVGENRKHLEWVAGAMRDFDAFFVELDKFRVDHGGVVSAAKPYRFRPIILRFMKSMNVRRPSAYAHDWTVAYNFNGSLNLNGEAVRETMFHEIFHLNDAAHGWWSREALEKIFQVPVKKCGTNIPCLAPFTPNETIVVGGTYYAFQPGNGVVEYAAELALRYYREQRAALRSLPKVKPFKCGPPENAKAWALMKDEFFAGVDAVPPCS
;
A
#
# COMPACT_ATOMS: atom_id res chain seq x y z
N MET A 1 -41.22 -22.66 10.67
CA MET A 1 -40.37 -21.80 11.53
C MET A 1 -39.65 -20.81 10.63
N SER A 2 -40.05 -19.55 10.68
CA SER A 2 -39.54 -18.46 9.84
C SER A 2 -38.31 -17.86 10.51
N LEU A 3 -37.15 -17.90 9.85
CA LEU A 3 -35.93 -17.24 10.32
C LEU A 3 -35.60 -16.10 9.36
N ALA A 4 -35.76 -14.89 9.89
CA ALA A 4 -35.45 -13.63 9.24
C ALA A 4 -33.95 -13.55 8.91
N ARG A 5 -33.63 -13.27 7.65
CA ARG A 5 -32.27 -12.92 7.20
C ARG A 5 -32.04 -11.44 7.50
N ALA A 6 -31.21 -11.16 8.51
CA ALA A 6 -30.63 -9.83 8.72
C ALA A 6 -29.54 -9.60 7.65
N ALA A 7 -29.79 -8.68 6.72
CA ALA A 7 -28.78 -8.20 5.79
C ALA A 7 -27.85 -7.24 6.54
N VAL A 8 -26.61 -7.67 6.79
CA VAL A 8 -25.53 -6.79 7.26
C VAL A 8 -24.93 -6.13 6.02
N ALA A 9 -25.23 -4.86 5.81
CA ALA A 9 -24.57 -4.03 4.83
C ALA A 9 -23.16 -3.70 5.33
N ILE A 10 -22.14 -4.39 4.79
CA ILE A 10 -20.74 -4.05 4.99
C ILE A 10 -20.42 -2.93 4.01
N GLY A 11 -20.31 -1.70 4.52
CA GLY A 11 -19.86 -0.55 3.74
C GLY A 11 -18.38 -0.68 3.41
N ALA A 12 -18.05 -0.90 2.13
CA ALA A 12 -16.69 -0.74 1.63
C ALA A 12 -16.35 0.77 1.64
N ILE A 13 -15.44 1.18 2.52
CA ILE A 13 -14.83 2.51 2.43
C ILE A 13 -13.69 2.40 1.41
N ALA A 14 -14.04 2.56 0.14
CA ALA A 14 -13.06 3.01 -0.84
C ALA A 14 -12.64 4.42 -0.42
N LEU A 15 -11.36 4.63 -0.11
CA LEU A 15 -10.80 5.97 0.05
C LEU A 15 -10.74 6.65 -1.33
N ALA A 16 -11.90 7.11 -1.77
CA ALA A 16 -12.01 8.17 -2.75
C ALA A 16 -11.51 9.45 -2.08
N ALA A 17 -10.52 10.08 -2.69
CA ALA A 17 -10.07 11.41 -2.32
C ALA A 17 -11.28 12.35 -2.17
N CYS A 18 -11.49 12.88 -0.97
CA CYS A 18 -12.53 13.86 -0.69
C CYS A 18 -12.35 15.08 -1.59
N THR A 19 -13.29 15.33 -2.50
CA THR A 19 -13.49 16.66 -3.08
C THR A 19 -14.79 17.23 -2.56
N ARG A 20 -14.66 18.29 -1.76
CA ARG A 20 -15.76 19.20 -1.43
C ARG A 20 -16.04 20.01 -2.70
N ALA A 21 -17.28 20.02 -3.16
CA ALA A 21 -17.70 20.85 -4.29
C ALA A 21 -17.49 22.35 -3.98
N PRO A 22 -17.05 23.18 -4.93
CA PRO A 22 -17.10 24.63 -4.79
C PRO A 22 -18.55 25.11 -4.98
N ALA A 23 -19.04 25.91 -4.03
CA ALA A 23 -20.24 26.70 -4.22
C ALA A 23 -19.89 27.90 -5.11
N SER A 24 -20.46 27.98 -6.31
CA SER A 24 -20.40 29.18 -7.17
C SER A 24 -21.78 29.83 -7.26
N SER A 25 -21.91 30.92 -6.50
CA SER A 25 -22.51 32.22 -6.86
C SER A 25 -23.52 32.28 -8.02
N GLY A 26 -24.77 32.58 -7.66
CA GLY A 26 -25.71 33.33 -8.51
C GLY A 26 -25.95 34.72 -7.90
N ALA A 27 -25.75 35.76 -8.69
CA ALA A 27 -25.93 37.16 -8.32
C ALA A 27 -27.41 37.57 -8.27
N GLY A 28 -27.76 38.46 -7.34
CA GLY A 28 -29.05 39.13 -7.25
C GLY A 28 -29.02 40.25 -6.21
N ALA A 29 -29.17 41.49 -6.67
CA ALA A 29 -29.08 42.73 -5.90
C ALA A 29 -30.23 42.93 -4.89
N GLY A 30 -29.98 43.71 -3.82
CA GLY A 30 -31.04 44.32 -3.02
C GLY A 30 -30.68 44.69 -1.58
N ALA A 31 -30.29 45.96 -1.39
CA ALA A 31 -30.55 46.88 -0.26
C ALA A 31 -30.58 46.43 1.23
N ALA A 32 -29.93 47.30 2.01
CA ALA A 32 -30.29 47.82 3.35
C ALA A 32 -29.75 47.15 4.62
N ALA A 33 -29.25 48.05 5.48
CA ALA A 33 -28.58 47.91 6.76
C ALA A 33 -29.28 47.03 7.81
N SER A 34 -28.49 46.44 8.71
CA SER A 34 -28.62 46.64 10.17
C SER A 34 -27.42 46.05 10.91
N THR A 35 -26.87 46.87 11.79
CA THR A 35 -25.84 46.63 12.80
C THR A 35 -26.22 45.55 13.81
N THR A 36 -25.28 44.66 14.14
CA THR A 36 -24.96 44.25 15.53
C THR A 36 -23.72 43.35 15.55
N SER A 37 -22.70 43.76 16.30
CA SER A 37 -21.56 42.93 16.73
C SER A 37 -22.00 41.77 17.64
N PRO A 38 -21.20 40.69 17.72
CA PRO A 38 -20.60 40.42 19.04
C PRO A 38 -19.12 40.02 19.00
N SER A 39 -18.52 40.22 20.18
CA SER A 39 -17.12 40.21 20.60
C SER A 39 -16.26 38.96 20.33
N PRO A 40 -14.92 39.11 20.33
CA PRO A 40 -13.96 38.02 20.21
C PRO A 40 -13.69 37.31 21.55
N PRO A 41 -13.39 36.00 21.57
CA PRO A 41 -12.78 35.35 22.72
C PRO A 41 -11.23 35.52 22.71
N PRO A 42 -10.59 35.40 23.88
CA PRO A 42 -9.34 36.09 24.20
C PRO A 42 -8.07 35.35 23.75
N ALA A 43 -7.01 36.16 23.59
CA ALA A 43 -5.63 35.71 23.59
C ALA A 43 -5.17 35.37 25.02
N ALA A 44 -4.49 34.24 25.18
CA ALA A 44 -3.65 33.90 26.33
C ALA A 44 -2.38 33.25 25.76
N SER A 45 -1.29 34.01 25.66
CA SER A 45 -0.21 34.10 26.65
C SER A 45 0.59 32.81 26.78
N ALA A 46 1.82 32.87 26.26
CA ALA A 46 2.90 32.00 26.66
C ALA A 46 3.12 32.11 28.18
N ALA A 47 3.24 30.95 28.84
CA ALA A 47 3.91 30.82 30.11
C ALA A 47 4.68 29.50 30.07
N SER A 48 5.99 29.63 30.20
CA SER A 48 6.93 28.54 30.43
C SER A 48 6.62 27.94 31.80
N ASP A 49 6.43 26.63 31.86
CA ASP A 49 6.51 25.89 33.13
C ASP A 49 7.38 24.67 32.91
N ALA A 50 8.53 24.68 33.58
CA ALA A 50 9.42 23.55 33.73
C ALA A 50 8.74 22.54 34.67
N GLY A 51 7.98 21.61 34.10
CA GLY A 51 7.31 20.53 34.80
C GLY A 51 8.27 19.36 35.09
N ALA A 52 8.26 18.92 36.33
CA ALA A 52 9.09 17.88 36.93
C ALA A 52 9.23 16.59 36.11
N VAL A 53 10.44 16.01 36.17
CA VAL A 53 10.73 14.64 35.73
C VAL A 53 9.92 13.70 36.63
N VAL A 54 8.83 13.16 36.10
CA VAL A 54 8.14 12.02 36.69
C VAL A 54 8.94 10.79 36.29
N ASP A 55 9.52 10.09 37.26
CA ASP A 55 10.08 8.75 37.07
C ASP A 55 8.95 7.85 36.56
N LEU A 56 8.94 7.61 35.24
CA LEU A 56 8.11 6.59 34.64
C LEU A 56 8.73 5.21 34.98
N PRO A 57 7.93 4.25 35.47
CA PRO A 57 8.41 2.89 35.68
C PRO A 57 8.95 2.32 34.35
N PRO A 58 9.97 1.44 34.40
CA PRO A 58 10.60 0.88 33.22
C PRO A 58 9.56 0.21 32.33
N ASP A 59 9.57 0.60 31.06
CA ASP A 59 8.84 0.09 29.91
C ASP A 59 7.93 -1.11 30.22
N ALA A 60 6.63 -0.84 30.39
CA ALA A 60 5.64 -1.83 30.06
C ALA A 60 5.79 -2.14 28.57
N ALA A 61 6.46 -3.26 28.26
CA ALA A 61 6.64 -3.75 26.90
C ALA A 61 5.29 -3.63 26.16
N ALA A 62 5.29 -2.91 25.04
CA ALA A 62 4.11 -2.78 24.21
C ALA A 62 3.55 -4.19 23.93
N PRO A 63 2.22 -4.39 24.02
CA PRO A 63 1.63 -5.69 23.77
C PRO A 63 2.08 -6.19 22.40
N ALA A 64 2.50 -7.47 22.36
CA ALA A 64 2.91 -8.10 21.12
C ALA A 64 1.83 -7.89 20.05
N PRO A 65 2.20 -7.57 18.79
CA PRO A 65 1.23 -7.43 17.71
C PRO A 65 0.32 -8.67 17.67
N PRO A 66 -1.00 -8.50 17.48
CA PRO A 66 -1.90 -9.64 17.41
C PRO A 66 -1.44 -10.60 16.31
N GLU A 67 -1.38 -11.88 16.65
CA GLU A 67 -1.04 -12.93 15.71
C GLU A 67 -2.09 -12.97 14.59
N ILE A 68 -1.64 -13.01 13.34
CA ILE A 68 -2.54 -13.01 12.19
C ILE A 68 -3.02 -14.45 12.00
N PRO A 69 -4.34 -14.73 12.11
CA PRO A 69 -4.84 -16.09 12.02
C PRO A 69 -4.56 -16.70 10.64
N GLU A 70 -4.24 -18.00 10.65
CA GLU A 70 -4.11 -18.78 9.43
C GLU A 70 -5.47 -18.82 8.69
N PRO A 71 -5.51 -18.56 7.37
CA PRO A 71 -6.75 -18.56 6.63
C PRO A 71 -7.34 -19.97 6.56
N THR A 72 -8.65 -20.05 6.76
CA THR A 72 -9.43 -21.29 6.66
C THR A 72 -9.57 -21.74 5.20
N PHE A 73 -9.88 -23.03 5.00
CA PHE A 73 -10.18 -23.58 3.68
C PHE A 73 -11.28 -22.77 2.96
N ASP A 74 -12.34 -22.39 3.67
CA ASP A 74 -13.47 -21.65 3.10
C ASP A 74 -13.11 -20.20 2.73
N GLU A 75 -12.16 -19.58 3.45
CA GLU A 75 -11.62 -18.27 3.07
C GLU A 75 -10.77 -18.35 1.81
N ILE A 76 -9.86 -19.33 1.73
CA ILE A 76 -9.05 -19.58 0.54
C ILE A 76 -9.94 -19.85 -0.67
N LEU A 77 -10.95 -20.71 -0.52
CA LEU A 77 -11.94 -21.03 -1.56
C LEU A 77 -12.68 -19.77 -2.04
N ARG A 78 -13.19 -18.93 -1.14
CA ARG A 78 -13.91 -17.69 -1.50
C ARG A 78 -13.02 -16.67 -2.20
N ILE A 79 -11.74 -16.60 -1.86
CA ILE A 79 -10.78 -15.70 -2.51
C ILE A 79 -10.41 -16.22 -3.90
N LEU A 80 -10.11 -17.52 -4.01
CA LEU A 80 -9.71 -18.15 -5.27
C LEU A 80 -10.85 -18.18 -6.28
N PHE A 81 -12.11 -18.29 -5.86
CA PHE A 81 -13.27 -18.44 -6.75
C PHE A 81 -14.34 -17.35 -6.53
N ALA A 82 -13.89 -16.13 -6.22
CA ALA A 82 -14.75 -15.00 -5.88
C ALA A 82 -15.78 -14.64 -6.96
N GLU A 83 -15.54 -15.02 -8.21
CA GLU A 83 -16.44 -14.78 -9.33
C GLU A 83 -17.56 -15.82 -9.48
N ARG A 84 -17.49 -16.94 -8.76
CA ARG A 84 -18.45 -18.04 -8.90
C ARG A 84 -19.69 -17.81 -8.04
N THR A 85 -20.84 -18.18 -8.59
CA THR A 85 -22.13 -18.16 -7.88
C THR A 85 -22.32 -19.36 -6.95
N SER A 86 -21.60 -20.46 -7.18
CA SER A 86 -21.53 -21.63 -6.29
C SER A 86 -20.12 -22.20 -6.26
N ALA A 87 -19.70 -22.65 -5.08
CA ALA A 87 -18.44 -23.35 -4.85
C ALA A 87 -18.59 -24.88 -4.78
N ASP A 88 -19.83 -25.42 -4.85
CA ASP A 88 -20.11 -26.86 -4.66
C ASP A 88 -19.29 -27.76 -5.60
N PRO A 89 -19.12 -27.44 -6.90
CA PRO A 89 -18.30 -28.28 -7.78
C PRO A 89 -16.83 -28.32 -7.35
N ILE A 90 -16.31 -27.23 -6.78
CA ILE A 90 -14.93 -27.15 -6.30
C ILE A 90 -14.78 -27.91 -4.97
N VAL A 91 -15.74 -27.77 -4.07
CA VAL A 91 -15.77 -28.52 -2.80
C VAL A 91 -15.87 -30.03 -3.07
N ALA A 92 -16.67 -30.43 -4.06
CA ALA A 92 -16.78 -31.83 -4.49
C ALA A 92 -15.47 -32.36 -5.10
N ALA A 93 -14.74 -31.54 -5.87
CA ALA A 93 -13.43 -31.90 -6.42
C ALA A 93 -12.33 -31.94 -5.35
N CYS A 94 -12.44 -31.13 -4.29
CA CYS A 94 -11.49 -31.03 -3.18
C CYS A 94 -12.14 -31.44 -1.83
N PRO A 95 -12.52 -32.72 -1.69
CA PRO A 95 -13.33 -33.18 -0.56
C PRO A 95 -12.59 -33.10 0.77
N ALA A 96 -13.35 -33.05 1.86
CA ALA A 96 -12.81 -33.01 3.22
C ALA A 96 -12.03 -34.28 3.63
N SER A 97 -12.11 -35.35 2.84
CA SER A 97 -11.28 -36.54 3.01
C SER A 97 -9.81 -36.34 2.63
N LEU A 98 -9.48 -35.29 1.86
CA LEU A 98 -8.09 -34.90 1.62
C LEU A 98 -7.51 -34.25 2.88
N PRO A 99 -6.26 -34.59 3.28
CA PRO A 99 -5.61 -33.98 4.43
C PRO A 99 -5.32 -32.49 4.19
N GLY A 100 -5.30 -31.68 5.26
CA GLY A 100 -5.31 -30.21 5.23
C GLY A 100 -4.55 -29.54 4.08
N GLU A 101 -3.22 -29.71 4.01
CA GLU A 101 -2.42 -29.09 2.95
C GLU A 101 -2.74 -29.65 1.56
N ALA A 102 -2.96 -30.96 1.41
CA ALA A 102 -3.33 -31.57 0.13
C ALA A 102 -4.70 -31.06 -0.35
N ARG A 103 -5.63 -30.79 0.57
CA ARG A 103 -6.93 -30.22 0.27
C ARG A 103 -6.81 -28.77 -0.21
N VAL A 104 -5.95 -27.96 0.43
CA VAL A 104 -5.66 -26.60 -0.04
C VAL A 104 -4.95 -26.63 -1.39
N ARG A 105 -3.97 -27.51 -1.58
CA ARG A 105 -3.30 -27.71 -2.87
C ARG A 105 -4.29 -28.02 -3.99
N CYS A 106 -5.28 -28.88 -3.72
CA CYS A 106 -6.35 -29.19 -4.67
C CYS A 106 -7.09 -27.93 -5.15
N LEU A 107 -7.36 -26.95 -4.27
CA LEU A 107 -8.00 -25.69 -4.69
C LEU A 107 -7.19 -24.93 -5.73
N TYR A 108 -5.86 -24.89 -5.58
CA TYR A 108 -4.97 -24.26 -6.55
C TYR A 108 -4.91 -25.04 -7.85
N ASP A 109 -4.85 -26.37 -7.80
CA ASP A 109 -4.86 -27.21 -9.00
C ASP A 109 -6.19 -27.06 -9.78
N GLU A 110 -7.33 -26.95 -9.09
CA GLU A 110 -8.62 -26.66 -9.74
C GLU A 110 -8.71 -25.22 -10.26
N ARG A 111 -8.19 -24.22 -9.53
CA ARG A 111 -8.20 -22.81 -9.96
C ARG A 111 -7.42 -22.60 -11.25
N TYR A 112 -6.27 -23.26 -11.35
CA TYR A 112 -5.31 -23.10 -12.43
C TYR A 112 -5.28 -24.32 -13.36
N LYS A 113 -6.39 -25.07 -13.43
CA LYS A 113 -6.53 -26.27 -14.25
C LYS A 113 -6.17 -25.98 -15.70
N GLY A 114 -5.25 -26.78 -16.26
CA GLY A 114 -4.67 -26.57 -17.59
C GLY A 114 -3.37 -25.76 -17.60
N ASP A 115 -2.93 -25.21 -16.47
CA ASP A 115 -1.64 -24.53 -16.31
C ASP A 115 -0.96 -24.90 -14.98
N ALA A 116 -0.33 -26.09 -14.95
CA ALA A 116 0.30 -26.63 -13.74
C ALA A 116 1.42 -25.74 -13.17
N LYS A 117 2.07 -24.94 -14.02
CA LYS A 117 3.08 -23.97 -13.59
C LYS A 117 2.42 -22.83 -12.81
N ALA A 118 1.30 -22.29 -13.31
CA ALA A 118 0.54 -21.28 -12.59
C ALA A 118 0.01 -21.82 -11.25
N ALA A 119 -0.54 -23.04 -11.22
CA ALA A 119 -0.99 -23.70 -9.99
C ALA A 119 0.14 -23.77 -8.94
N SER A 120 1.33 -24.20 -9.38
CA SER A 120 2.49 -24.36 -8.50
C SER A 120 3.02 -23.03 -7.97
N LEU A 121 3.05 -21.97 -8.79
CA LEU A 121 3.47 -20.63 -8.36
C LEU A 121 2.48 -20.02 -7.37
N ALA A 122 1.17 -20.15 -7.62
CA ALA A 122 0.15 -19.64 -6.71
C ALA A 122 0.16 -20.41 -5.38
N HIS A 123 0.39 -21.72 -5.41
CA HIS A 123 0.57 -22.52 -4.21
C HIS A 123 1.86 -22.17 -3.45
N GLU A 124 2.97 -21.89 -4.15
CA GLU A 124 4.20 -21.40 -3.52
C GLU A 124 3.95 -20.10 -2.74
N LEU A 125 3.20 -19.16 -3.34
CA LEU A 125 2.84 -17.90 -2.68
C LEU A 125 2.15 -18.13 -1.33
N TYR A 126 1.24 -19.11 -1.28
CA TYR A 126 0.55 -19.51 -0.06
C TYR A 126 1.45 -20.24 0.94
N VAL A 127 2.20 -21.24 0.49
CA VAL A 127 3.01 -22.07 1.42
C VAL A 127 4.11 -21.26 2.08
N LYS A 128 4.79 -20.37 1.32
CA LYS A 128 5.94 -19.60 1.84
C LYS A 128 5.55 -18.32 2.56
N TRP A 129 4.58 -17.58 2.01
CA TRP A 129 4.27 -16.23 2.49
C TRP A 129 2.81 -16.07 2.90
N ARG A 130 2.01 -17.14 2.87
CA ARG A 130 0.57 -17.09 3.17
C ARG A 130 -0.16 -16.04 2.32
N ILE A 131 0.29 -15.89 1.07
CA ILE A 131 -0.34 -15.02 0.08
C ILE A 131 -1.33 -15.83 -0.74
N ILE A 132 -2.61 -15.49 -0.64
CA ILE A 132 -3.67 -16.15 -1.42
C ILE A 132 -3.83 -15.40 -2.73
N ALA A 133 -3.28 -15.98 -3.80
CA ALA A 133 -3.39 -15.48 -5.17
C ALA A 133 -4.72 -15.91 -5.81
N GLY A 134 -5.77 -15.11 -5.60
CA GLY A 134 -7.11 -15.30 -6.15
C GLY A 134 -7.50 -14.26 -7.18
N VAL A 135 -8.80 -13.96 -7.27
CA VAL A 135 -9.32 -12.96 -8.21
C VAL A 135 -10.18 -11.93 -7.53
N GLU A 136 -10.29 -10.79 -8.21
CA GLU A 136 -11.21 -9.74 -7.81
C GLU A 136 -12.65 -10.10 -8.18
N VAL A 137 -13.63 -9.49 -7.50
CA VAL A 137 -15.04 -9.54 -7.89
C VAL A 137 -15.32 -8.50 -8.98
N ALA A 138 -16.27 -8.80 -9.86
CA ALA A 138 -16.70 -7.81 -10.85
C ALA A 138 -17.39 -6.62 -10.16
N HIS A 139 -16.89 -5.41 -10.41
CA HIS A 139 -17.48 -4.19 -9.87
C HIS A 139 -17.05 -2.95 -10.67
N THR A 140 -17.66 -1.80 -10.38
CA THR A 140 -17.25 -0.50 -10.89
C THR A 140 -16.71 0.32 -9.72
N MET A 141 -15.51 0.87 -9.89
CA MET A 141 -14.90 1.79 -8.91
C MET A 141 -14.79 3.21 -9.48
N ASP A 142 -14.76 4.21 -8.60
CA ASP A 142 -14.34 5.56 -8.96
C ASP A 142 -12.81 5.65 -8.94
N GLY A 143 -12.20 5.86 -10.11
CA GLY A 143 -10.76 6.04 -10.26
C GLY A 143 -10.29 7.49 -10.08
N GLY A 144 -11.10 8.36 -9.49
CA GLY A 144 -10.83 9.79 -9.33
C GLY A 144 -10.77 10.48 -10.68
N PHE A 145 -9.63 11.11 -11.01
CA PHE A 145 -9.44 11.77 -12.31
C PHE A 145 -9.59 10.82 -13.51
N ARG A 146 -9.48 9.50 -13.28
CA ARG A 146 -9.69 8.47 -14.31
C ARG A 146 -11.17 8.23 -14.61
N GLY A 147 -12.08 8.69 -13.76
CA GLY A 147 -13.52 8.43 -13.86
C GLY A 147 -13.88 7.01 -13.43
N LEU A 148 -15.09 6.58 -13.77
CA LEU A 148 -15.57 5.24 -13.43
C LEU A 148 -14.84 4.15 -14.22
N ILE A 149 -14.36 3.13 -13.51
CA ILE A 149 -13.59 2.02 -14.06
C ILE A 149 -14.33 0.73 -13.76
N LYS A 150 -14.72 0.02 -14.82
CA LYS A 150 -15.26 -1.34 -14.71
C LYS A 150 -14.11 -2.34 -14.60
N LEU A 151 -14.16 -3.17 -13.56
CA LEU A 151 -13.20 -4.21 -13.24
C LEU A 151 -13.85 -5.59 -13.37
N GLU A 152 -13.10 -6.54 -13.92
CA GLU A 152 -13.53 -7.93 -14.06
C GLU A 152 -12.48 -8.88 -13.46
N PRO A 153 -12.90 -10.04 -12.91
CA PRO A 153 -11.99 -11.07 -12.41
C PRO A 153 -11.01 -11.52 -13.50
N GLY A 154 -9.75 -11.76 -13.12
CA GLY A 154 -8.71 -12.19 -14.05
C GLY A 154 -7.91 -13.39 -13.54
N VAL A 155 -7.91 -14.51 -14.26
CA VAL A 155 -7.08 -15.67 -13.87
C VAL A 155 -5.68 -15.56 -14.47
N ALA A 156 -4.64 -15.74 -13.65
CA ALA A 156 -3.23 -15.66 -14.05
C ALA A 156 -2.73 -16.98 -14.69
N VAL A 157 -3.35 -17.37 -15.81
CA VAL A 157 -2.99 -18.55 -16.63
C VAL A 157 -2.57 -18.15 -18.04
N GLY A 158 -1.93 -19.05 -18.78
CA GLY A 158 -1.56 -18.83 -20.17
C GLY A 158 -0.64 -17.61 -20.32
N GLU A 159 -1.00 -16.65 -21.18
CA GLU A 159 -0.22 -15.41 -21.36
C GLU A 159 -0.17 -14.54 -20.09
N ASN A 160 -1.17 -14.62 -19.22
CA ASN A 160 -1.22 -13.86 -17.97
C ASN A 160 -0.41 -14.53 -16.84
N ARG A 161 0.04 -15.78 -17.00
CA ARG A 161 0.87 -16.48 -16.01
C ARG A 161 2.14 -15.69 -15.66
N LYS A 162 2.70 -14.95 -16.62
CA LYS A 162 3.89 -14.10 -16.40
C LYS A 162 3.72 -13.14 -15.21
N HIS A 163 2.50 -12.65 -14.96
CA HIS A 163 2.24 -11.77 -13.82
C HIS A 163 2.39 -12.49 -12.49
N LEU A 164 1.95 -13.75 -12.41
CA LEU A 164 2.15 -14.59 -11.24
C LEU A 164 3.65 -14.93 -11.04
N GLU A 165 4.37 -15.18 -12.14
CA GLU A 165 5.83 -15.37 -12.11
C GLU A 165 6.56 -14.12 -11.58
N TRP A 166 6.14 -12.93 -12.03
CA TRP A 166 6.69 -11.65 -11.58
C TRP A 166 6.40 -11.37 -10.11
N VAL A 167 5.16 -11.60 -9.66
CA VAL A 167 4.80 -11.42 -8.24
C VAL A 167 5.56 -12.41 -7.35
N ALA A 168 5.64 -13.69 -7.71
CA ALA A 168 6.44 -14.66 -6.97
C ALA A 168 7.92 -14.25 -6.93
N GLY A 169 8.46 -13.72 -8.04
CA GLY A 169 9.80 -13.15 -8.08
C GLY A 169 9.98 -11.95 -7.13
N ALA A 170 8.99 -11.06 -7.04
CA ALA A 170 8.99 -9.94 -6.12
C ALA A 170 9.01 -10.40 -4.65
N MET A 171 8.18 -11.37 -4.28
CA MET A 171 8.12 -11.88 -2.90
C MET A 171 9.42 -12.56 -2.46
N ARG A 172 10.07 -13.32 -3.36
CA ARG A 172 11.41 -13.88 -3.09
C ARG A 172 12.45 -12.77 -2.88
N ASP A 173 12.39 -11.71 -3.69
CA ASP A 173 13.31 -10.58 -3.56
C ASP A 173 13.10 -9.83 -2.23
N PHE A 174 11.84 -9.62 -1.82
CA PHE A 174 11.51 -8.99 -0.55
C PHE A 174 11.98 -9.82 0.65
N ASP A 175 11.74 -11.13 0.64
CA ASP A 175 12.20 -12.02 1.70
C ASP A 175 13.73 -11.98 1.84
N ALA A 176 14.46 -12.08 0.73
CA ALA A 176 15.91 -11.93 0.71
C ALA A 176 16.36 -10.54 1.18
N PHE A 177 15.66 -9.48 0.75
CA PHE A 177 15.97 -8.10 1.11
C PHE A 177 15.86 -7.87 2.62
N PHE A 178 14.78 -8.31 3.25
CA PHE A 178 14.60 -8.13 4.69
C PHE A 178 15.60 -8.97 5.51
N VAL A 179 15.99 -10.16 5.03
CA VAL A 179 17.08 -10.95 5.64
C VAL A 179 18.42 -10.21 5.54
N GLU A 180 18.75 -9.64 4.37
CA GLU A 180 19.98 -8.86 4.16
C GLU A 180 19.99 -7.58 5.00
N LEU A 181 18.86 -6.89 5.09
CA LEU A 181 18.70 -5.67 5.88
C LEU A 181 18.88 -5.94 7.37
N ASP A 182 18.30 -7.04 7.87
CA ASP A 182 18.46 -7.48 9.27
C ASP A 182 19.92 -7.87 9.57
N LYS A 183 20.54 -8.63 8.66
CA LYS A 183 21.96 -8.95 8.77
C LYS A 183 22.83 -7.69 8.83
N PHE A 184 22.60 -6.74 7.92
CA PHE A 184 23.33 -5.48 7.91
C PHE A 184 23.19 -4.73 9.22
N ARG A 185 21.97 -4.67 9.78
CA ARG A 185 21.70 -4.06 11.09
C ARG A 185 22.55 -4.69 12.20
N VAL A 186 22.55 -6.02 12.27
CA VAL A 186 23.33 -6.77 13.28
C VAL A 186 24.82 -6.51 13.12
N ASP A 187 25.34 -6.59 11.90
CA ASP A 187 26.77 -6.40 11.59
C ASP A 187 27.26 -4.97 11.92
N HIS A 188 26.36 -3.98 11.96
CA HIS A 188 26.68 -2.58 12.25
C HIS A 188 26.23 -2.12 13.64
N GLY A 189 26.01 -3.06 14.57
CA GLY A 189 25.72 -2.77 15.97
C GLY A 189 24.34 -2.13 16.21
N GLY A 190 23.42 -2.27 15.26
CA GLY A 190 22.06 -1.78 15.41
C GLY A 190 21.31 -2.54 16.50
N VAL A 191 20.63 -1.80 17.37
CA VAL A 191 19.74 -2.37 18.39
C VAL A 191 18.41 -2.77 17.74
N VAL A 192 17.74 -3.78 18.29
CA VAL A 192 16.38 -4.12 17.87
C VAL A 192 15.47 -2.94 18.21
N SER A 193 15.03 -2.21 17.18
CA SER A 193 14.05 -1.13 17.34
C SER A 193 12.69 -1.71 17.78
N ALA A 194 12.00 -0.99 18.66
CA ALA A 194 10.60 -1.25 19.00
C ALA A 194 9.63 -0.86 17.85
N ALA A 195 10.14 -0.26 16.79
CA ALA A 195 9.39 0.12 15.60
C ALA A 195 8.68 -1.08 14.96
N LYS A 196 7.47 -0.85 14.44
CA LYS A 196 6.71 -1.92 13.78
C LYS A 196 7.34 -2.20 12.42
N PRO A 197 7.92 -3.40 12.20
CA PRO A 197 8.58 -3.68 10.95
C PRO A 197 7.58 -3.63 9.80
N TYR A 198 8.05 -3.12 8.64
CA TYR A 198 7.33 -3.22 7.38
C TYR A 198 6.88 -4.66 7.14
N ARG A 199 5.57 -4.89 7.18
CA ARG A 199 4.96 -6.20 6.97
C ARG A 199 4.58 -6.35 5.52
N PHE A 200 5.23 -7.26 4.81
CA PHE A 200 4.89 -7.58 3.41
C PHE A 200 4.02 -8.84 3.23
N ARG A 201 3.69 -9.53 4.34
CA ARG A 201 2.95 -10.80 4.34
C ARG A 201 2.33 -11.10 5.72
N PRO A 202 1.29 -11.96 5.81
CA PRO A 202 0.40 -12.42 4.74
C PRO A 202 -0.40 -11.28 4.11
N ILE A 203 -0.79 -11.45 2.83
CA ILE A 203 -1.73 -10.57 2.12
C ILE A 203 -2.67 -11.39 1.24
N ILE A 204 -3.82 -10.83 0.89
CA ILE A 204 -4.65 -11.35 -0.21
C ILE A 204 -4.20 -10.67 -1.51
N LEU A 205 -4.03 -11.44 -2.57
CA LEU A 205 -3.72 -10.90 -3.90
C LEU A 205 -4.87 -11.22 -4.84
N ARG A 206 -5.55 -10.18 -5.34
CA ARG A 206 -6.71 -10.33 -6.23
C ARG A 206 -6.36 -9.90 -7.64
N PHE A 207 -6.28 -10.85 -8.56
CA PHE A 207 -6.04 -10.54 -9.96
C PHE A 207 -7.31 -10.06 -10.68
N MET A 208 -7.16 -9.01 -11.48
CA MET A 208 -8.25 -8.36 -12.21
C MET A 208 -7.82 -7.86 -13.59
N LYS A 209 -8.82 -7.45 -14.38
CA LYS A 209 -8.67 -6.70 -15.63
C LYS A 209 -9.56 -5.47 -15.60
N SER A 210 -9.03 -4.33 -16.04
CA SER A 210 -9.86 -3.17 -16.38
C SER A 210 -10.37 -3.24 -17.82
N MET A 211 -11.65 -2.90 -18.01
CA MET A 211 -12.31 -2.96 -19.32
C MET A 211 -12.15 -1.68 -20.16
N ASN A 212 -11.77 -0.56 -19.51
CA ASN A 212 -11.63 0.75 -20.17
C ASN A 212 -10.15 1.13 -20.36
N VAL A 213 -9.87 2.23 -21.08
CA VAL A 213 -8.51 2.66 -21.46
C VAL A 213 -7.68 3.24 -20.31
N ARG A 214 -8.30 3.72 -19.24
CA ARG A 214 -7.62 4.26 -18.05
C ARG A 214 -7.54 3.18 -16.99
N ARG A 215 -6.36 2.59 -16.80
CA ARG A 215 -6.18 1.33 -16.08
C ARG A 215 -5.23 1.52 -14.90
N PRO A 216 -5.71 1.49 -13.64
CA PRO A 216 -4.80 1.47 -12.49
C PRO A 216 -3.95 0.20 -12.57
N SER A 217 -2.70 0.28 -12.12
CA SER A 217 -1.83 -0.90 -12.09
C SER A 217 -2.19 -1.84 -10.95
N ALA A 218 -2.53 -1.27 -9.80
CA ALA A 218 -3.06 -1.96 -8.65
C ALA A 218 -3.77 -0.96 -7.73
N TYR A 219 -4.37 -1.47 -6.65
CA TYR A 219 -4.78 -0.71 -5.48
C TYR A 219 -4.73 -1.62 -4.25
N ALA A 220 -4.71 -1.03 -3.05
CA ALA A 220 -4.61 -1.76 -1.80
C ALA A 220 -5.67 -1.32 -0.76
N HIS A 221 -6.22 -2.28 -0.03
CA HIS A 221 -7.13 -2.07 1.10
C HIS A 221 -7.22 -3.34 1.94
N ASP A 222 -7.56 -3.28 3.23
CA ASP A 222 -7.89 -4.44 4.08
C ASP A 222 -6.94 -5.65 3.93
N TRP A 223 -5.62 -5.39 3.95
CA TRP A 223 -4.55 -6.40 3.72
C TRP A 223 -4.68 -7.17 2.38
N THR A 224 -5.30 -6.54 1.39
CA THR A 224 -5.51 -7.02 0.02
C THR A 224 -4.82 -6.09 -0.97
N VAL A 225 -4.11 -6.66 -1.95
CA VAL A 225 -3.66 -5.95 -3.14
C VAL A 225 -4.46 -6.46 -4.32
N ALA A 226 -5.23 -5.58 -4.97
CA ALA A 226 -5.90 -5.87 -6.23
C ALA A 226 -4.97 -5.51 -7.39
N TYR A 227 -4.55 -6.49 -8.16
CA TYR A 227 -3.54 -6.39 -9.21
C TYR A 227 -4.16 -6.45 -10.60
N ASN A 228 -3.84 -5.48 -11.46
CA ASN A 228 -4.36 -5.42 -12.83
C ASN A 228 -3.40 -6.01 -13.85
N PHE A 229 -3.82 -7.01 -14.62
CA PHE A 229 -3.03 -7.50 -15.76
C PHE A 229 -2.81 -6.41 -16.81
N ASN A 230 -3.78 -5.51 -16.96
CA ASN A 230 -3.74 -4.44 -17.96
C ASN A 230 -3.20 -3.12 -17.38
N GLY A 231 -2.54 -3.18 -16.22
CA GLY A 231 -1.95 -2.04 -15.53
C GLY A 231 -0.84 -1.37 -16.32
N SER A 232 -0.82 -0.04 -16.38
CA SER A 232 0.15 0.71 -17.20
C SER A 232 1.60 0.59 -16.70
N LEU A 233 1.81 0.24 -15.42
CA LEU A 233 3.14 0.04 -14.85
C LEU A 233 3.56 -1.44 -14.86
N ASN A 234 2.63 -2.37 -15.07
CA ASN A 234 2.88 -3.82 -14.96
C ASN A 234 3.52 -4.40 -16.23
N LEU A 235 4.62 -3.80 -16.67
CA LEU A 235 5.26 -4.07 -17.96
C LEU A 235 6.29 -5.20 -17.91
N ASN A 236 6.95 -5.38 -16.76
CA ASN A 236 7.97 -6.39 -16.55
C ASN A 236 8.10 -6.73 -15.05
N GLY A 237 8.95 -7.72 -14.73
CA GLY A 237 9.11 -8.20 -13.35
C GLY A 237 9.70 -7.18 -12.37
N GLU A 238 10.52 -6.24 -12.82
CA GLU A 238 11.04 -5.16 -11.98
C GLU A 238 9.94 -4.15 -11.64
N ALA A 239 9.18 -3.70 -12.64
CA ALA A 239 8.09 -2.75 -12.43
C ALA A 239 6.97 -3.34 -11.56
N VAL A 240 6.68 -4.65 -11.68
CA VAL A 240 5.77 -5.35 -10.76
C VAL A 240 6.33 -5.42 -9.35
N ARG A 241 7.64 -5.65 -9.19
CA ARG A 241 8.27 -5.64 -7.87
C ARG A 241 8.09 -4.28 -7.19
N GLU A 242 8.35 -3.20 -7.92
CA GLU A 242 8.16 -1.84 -7.40
C GLU A 242 6.69 -1.54 -7.08
N THR A 243 5.76 -1.92 -7.97
CA THR A 243 4.32 -1.79 -7.74
C THR A 243 3.90 -2.54 -6.48
N MET A 244 4.31 -3.81 -6.30
CA MET A 244 3.96 -4.57 -5.11
C MET A 244 4.51 -3.95 -3.82
N PHE A 245 5.73 -3.40 -3.83
CA PHE A 245 6.28 -2.73 -2.65
C PHE A 245 5.49 -1.45 -2.34
N HIS A 246 5.15 -0.65 -3.35
CA HIS A 246 4.31 0.54 -3.19
C HIS A 246 2.94 0.18 -2.59
N GLU A 247 2.21 -0.77 -3.18
CA GLU A 247 0.85 -1.12 -2.73
C GLU A 247 0.81 -1.76 -1.34
N ILE A 248 1.83 -2.56 -1.00
CA ILE A 248 1.95 -3.14 0.33
C ILE A 248 2.26 -2.05 1.37
N PHE A 249 2.95 -0.97 1.01
CA PHE A 249 3.15 0.14 1.94
C PHE A 249 1.82 0.78 2.34
N HIS A 250 0.88 0.96 1.40
CA HIS A 250 -0.46 1.47 1.75
C HIS A 250 -1.16 0.62 2.82
N LEU A 251 -0.97 -0.70 2.81
CA LEU A 251 -1.49 -1.59 3.85
C LEU A 251 -0.83 -1.34 5.22
N ASN A 252 0.48 -1.09 5.23
CA ASN A 252 1.23 -0.78 6.45
C ASN A 252 0.85 0.59 7.03
N ASP A 253 0.77 1.61 6.18
CA ASP A 253 0.38 2.96 6.57
C ASP A 253 -1.05 2.96 7.15
N ALA A 254 -2.00 2.29 6.49
CA ALA A 254 -3.37 2.13 6.97
C ALA A 254 -3.44 1.39 8.32
N ALA A 255 -2.72 0.27 8.46
CA ALA A 255 -2.63 -0.48 9.71
C ALA A 255 -1.95 0.31 10.84
N HIS A 256 -1.15 1.31 10.48
CA HIS A 256 -0.53 2.26 11.39
C HIS A 256 -1.31 3.58 11.49
N GLY A 257 -2.63 3.55 11.29
CA GLY A 257 -3.50 4.70 11.52
C GLY A 257 -3.32 5.85 10.52
N TRP A 258 -2.84 5.54 9.30
CA TRP A 258 -2.45 6.52 8.29
C TRP A 258 -1.33 7.45 8.77
N TRP A 259 -0.31 6.86 9.40
CA TRP A 259 0.87 7.54 9.96
C TRP A 259 1.44 8.63 9.06
N SER A 260 1.50 8.40 7.75
CA SER A 260 2.02 9.37 6.78
C SER A 260 1.34 10.74 6.86
N ARG A 261 0.04 10.79 7.17
CA ARG A 261 -0.73 12.03 7.31
C ARG A 261 -0.29 12.87 8.49
N GLU A 262 0.20 12.25 9.55
CA GLU A 262 0.70 12.97 10.73
C GLU A 262 2.19 13.27 10.57
N ALA A 263 2.98 12.26 10.22
CA ALA A 263 4.43 12.34 10.21
C ALA A 263 4.99 13.13 9.03
N LEU A 264 4.39 13.01 7.84
CA LEU A 264 4.99 13.50 6.59
C LEU A 264 4.26 14.70 5.99
N GLU A 265 3.00 14.97 6.36
CA GLU A 265 2.16 16.00 5.69
C GLU A 265 2.83 17.38 5.69
N LYS A 266 3.39 17.82 6.83
CA LYS A 266 4.07 19.12 6.90
C LYS A 266 5.30 19.19 6.00
N ILE A 267 6.04 18.08 5.85
CA ILE A 267 7.22 18.00 4.99
C ILE A 267 6.79 18.00 3.52
N PHE A 268 5.79 17.19 3.17
CA PHE A 268 5.20 17.09 1.84
C PHE A 268 4.62 18.42 1.34
N GLN A 269 3.99 19.20 2.22
CA GLN A 269 3.40 20.49 1.85
C GLN A 269 4.44 21.56 1.46
N VAL A 270 5.71 21.42 1.86
CA VAL A 270 6.76 22.38 1.47
C VAL A 270 6.98 22.40 -0.05
N PRO A 271 7.34 21.28 -0.72
CA PRO A 271 7.48 21.27 -2.17
C PRO A 271 6.15 21.54 -2.89
N VAL A 272 5.01 21.07 -2.37
CA VAL A 272 3.69 21.34 -3.00
C VAL A 272 3.40 22.84 -3.04
N LYS A 273 3.57 23.57 -1.93
CA LYS A 273 3.34 25.02 -1.88
C LYS A 273 4.36 25.79 -2.70
N LYS A 274 5.62 25.33 -2.72
CA LYS A 274 6.71 26.00 -3.44
C LYS A 274 6.61 25.82 -4.95
N CYS A 275 6.31 24.60 -5.40
CA CYS A 275 6.46 24.20 -6.80
C CYS A 275 5.12 23.98 -7.52
N GLY A 276 4.02 23.79 -6.80
CA GLY A 276 2.75 23.38 -7.39
C GLY A 276 2.91 22.07 -8.15
N THR A 277 2.66 22.08 -9.46
CA THR A 277 2.83 20.94 -10.37
C THR A 277 4.07 21.03 -11.27
N ASN A 278 4.92 22.05 -11.09
CA ASN A 278 6.09 22.29 -11.94
C ASN A 278 7.15 21.17 -11.80
N ILE A 279 7.34 20.37 -12.85
CA ILE A 279 8.24 19.21 -12.85
C ILE A 279 9.69 19.60 -12.51
N PRO A 280 10.34 20.58 -13.18
CA PRO A 280 11.71 20.96 -12.82
C PRO A 280 11.89 21.36 -11.36
N CYS A 281 10.92 22.06 -10.77
CA CYS A 281 10.96 22.46 -9.36
C CYS A 281 10.76 21.28 -8.40
N LEU A 282 9.91 20.31 -8.75
CA LEU A 282 9.62 19.12 -7.94
C LEU A 282 10.70 18.04 -8.03
N ALA A 283 11.49 18.01 -9.11
CA ALA A 283 12.49 16.96 -9.36
C ALA A 283 13.46 16.69 -8.19
N PRO A 284 13.95 17.69 -7.43
CA PRO A 284 14.79 17.43 -6.25
C PRO A 284 14.06 16.80 -5.06
N PHE A 285 12.73 16.91 -5.00
CA PHE A 285 11.89 16.47 -3.87
C PHE A 285 11.19 15.14 -4.13
N THR A 286 11.14 14.68 -5.39
CA THR A 286 10.39 13.47 -5.75
C THR A 286 11.13 12.21 -5.29
N PRO A 287 10.45 11.28 -4.59
CA PRO A 287 11.06 10.01 -4.23
C PRO A 287 11.37 9.14 -5.46
N ASN A 288 10.51 9.15 -6.48
CA ASN A 288 10.74 8.43 -7.75
C ASN A 288 10.35 9.28 -8.97
N GLU A 289 10.74 8.78 -10.14
CA GLU A 289 10.64 9.49 -11.42
C GLU A 289 9.32 9.24 -12.17
N THR A 290 8.40 8.45 -11.61
CA THR A 290 7.11 8.15 -12.23
C THR A 290 6.32 9.44 -12.44
N ILE A 291 5.97 9.74 -13.69
CA ILE A 291 5.18 10.93 -14.07
C ILE A 291 3.83 10.48 -14.64
N VAL A 292 2.77 11.15 -14.21
CA VAL A 292 1.42 10.96 -14.78
C VAL A 292 1.36 11.59 -16.17
N VAL A 293 0.84 10.87 -17.16
CA VAL A 293 0.67 11.40 -18.52
C VAL A 293 -0.18 12.67 -18.49
N GLY A 294 0.38 13.79 -18.97
CA GLY A 294 -0.26 15.11 -18.94
C GLY A 294 -0.31 15.76 -17.55
N GLY A 295 0.39 15.21 -16.56
CA GLY A 295 0.44 15.66 -15.19
C GLY A 295 1.87 15.94 -14.71
N THR A 296 2.14 15.61 -13.45
CA THR A 296 3.45 15.79 -12.80
C THR A 296 3.93 14.47 -12.18
N TYR A 297 4.98 14.52 -11.35
CA TYR A 297 5.42 13.35 -10.58
C TYR A 297 4.27 12.74 -9.80
N TYR A 298 4.17 11.41 -9.83
CA TYR A 298 3.07 10.65 -9.23
C TYR A 298 2.88 10.99 -7.75
N ALA A 299 3.97 11.11 -6.99
CA ALA A 299 3.96 11.51 -5.58
C ALA A 299 3.33 12.90 -5.32
N PHE A 300 3.33 13.79 -6.31
CA PHE A 300 2.82 15.16 -6.20
C PHE A 300 1.62 15.45 -7.10
N GLN A 301 1.08 14.43 -7.77
CA GLN A 301 -0.09 14.60 -8.63
C GLN A 301 -1.28 15.10 -7.79
N PRO A 302 -1.98 16.18 -8.20
CA PRO A 302 -3.17 16.63 -7.49
C PRO A 302 -4.20 15.50 -7.33
N GLY A 303 -4.66 15.29 -6.09
CA GLY A 303 -5.58 14.22 -5.69
C GLY A 303 -4.91 13.02 -4.99
N ASN A 304 -3.60 12.82 -5.15
CA ASN A 304 -2.86 11.72 -4.53
C ASN A 304 -2.53 12.01 -3.05
N GLY A 305 -1.95 13.18 -2.76
CA GLY A 305 -1.64 13.62 -1.40
C GLY A 305 -0.44 12.90 -0.75
N VAL A 306 -0.24 13.13 0.55
CA VAL A 306 0.94 12.63 1.29
C VAL A 306 1.02 11.10 1.37
N VAL A 307 -0.10 10.40 1.32
CA VAL A 307 -0.15 8.93 1.43
C VAL A 307 0.58 8.30 0.24
N GLU A 308 0.35 8.81 -0.97
CA GLU A 308 1.05 8.39 -2.18
C GLU A 308 2.52 8.81 -2.17
N TYR A 309 2.83 10.01 -1.65
CA TYR A 309 4.23 10.42 -1.42
C TYR A 309 4.97 9.46 -0.48
N ALA A 310 4.31 9.00 0.59
CA ALA A 310 4.88 8.06 1.55
C ALA A 310 5.11 6.67 0.94
N ALA A 311 4.17 6.17 0.12
CA ALA A 311 4.35 4.92 -0.61
C ALA A 311 5.52 4.99 -1.61
N GLU A 312 5.63 6.11 -2.34
CA GLU A 312 6.78 6.38 -3.21
C GLU A 312 8.09 6.50 -2.42
N LEU A 313 8.06 7.08 -1.22
CA LEU A 313 9.23 7.19 -0.34
C LEU A 313 9.67 5.82 0.20
N ALA A 314 8.73 4.96 0.61
CA ALA A 314 9.03 3.59 1.04
C ALA A 314 9.62 2.76 -0.12
N LEU A 315 9.07 2.91 -1.32
CA LEU A 315 9.63 2.31 -2.52
C LEU A 315 11.06 2.84 -2.80
N ARG A 316 11.27 4.15 -2.67
CA ARG A 316 12.61 4.75 -2.85
C ARG A 316 13.60 4.22 -1.82
N TYR A 317 13.19 4.05 -0.57
CA TYR A 317 13.99 3.40 0.47
C TYR A 317 14.40 1.99 0.04
N TYR A 318 13.44 1.15 -0.32
CA TYR A 318 13.71 -0.20 -0.79
C TYR A 318 14.71 -0.24 -1.96
N ARG A 319 14.53 0.61 -2.97
CA ARG A 319 15.43 0.68 -4.14
C ARG A 319 16.87 1.00 -3.74
N GLU A 320 17.08 2.03 -2.93
CA GLU A 320 18.43 2.45 -2.55
C GLU A 320 19.10 1.46 -1.60
N GLN A 321 18.38 0.93 -0.61
CA GLN A 321 18.93 -0.08 0.30
C GLN A 321 19.29 -1.36 -0.44
N ARG A 322 18.40 -1.85 -1.31
CA ARG A 322 18.66 -3.01 -2.17
C ARG A 322 19.90 -2.79 -3.03
N ALA A 323 20.07 -1.60 -3.60
CA ALA A 323 21.25 -1.29 -4.40
C ALA A 323 22.53 -1.25 -3.56
N ALA A 324 22.48 -0.68 -2.36
CA ALA A 324 23.61 -0.64 -1.44
C ALA A 324 24.03 -2.04 -0.96
N LEU A 325 23.06 -2.86 -0.52
CA LEU A 325 23.30 -4.20 0.01
C LEU A 325 23.79 -5.19 -1.05
N ARG A 326 23.34 -5.05 -2.30
CA ARG A 326 23.63 -6.00 -3.39
C ARG A 326 24.60 -5.48 -4.43
N SER A 327 25.29 -4.37 -4.16
CA SER A 327 26.24 -3.75 -5.10
C SER A 327 25.66 -3.50 -6.51
N LEU A 328 24.38 -3.14 -6.58
CA LEU A 328 23.73 -2.75 -7.83
C LEU A 328 24.08 -1.29 -8.17
N PRO A 329 23.83 -0.83 -9.41
CA PRO A 329 24.01 0.57 -9.78
C PRO A 329 23.33 1.50 -8.77
N LYS A 330 24.12 2.40 -8.17
CA LYS A 330 23.65 3.33 -7.14
C LYS A 330 23.08 4.57 -7.81
N VAL A 331 21.93 5.01 -7.31
CA VAL A 331 21.38 6.35 -7.60
C VAL A 331 21.87 7.34 -6.55
N LYS A 332 21.80 8.64 -6.85
CA LYS A 332 22.06 9.68 -5.86
C LYS A 332 21.13 9.46 -4.65
N PRO A 333 21.64 9.35 -3.42
CA PRO A 333 20.80 9.11 -2.26
C PRO A 333 19.75 10.21 -2.09
N PHE A 334 18.48 9.81 -1.92
CA PHE A 334 17.35 10.72 -1.79
C PHE A 334 17.56 11.69 -0.62
N LYS A 335 18.04 11.18 0.52
CA LYS A 335 18.37 11.94 1.73
C LYS A 335 19.41 13.06 1.51
N CYS A 336 20.17 13.02 0.42
CA CYS A 336 21.17 14.02 0.05
C CYS A 336 20.65 15.09 -0.92
N GLY A 337 19.32 15.17 -1.07
CA GLY A 337 18.64 16.28 -1.72
C GLY A 337 18.40 17.47 -0.77
N PRO A 338 17.33 18.25 -0.99
CA PRO A 338 16.90 19.29 -0.08
C PRO A 338 16.65 18.79 1.37
N PRO A 339 16.69 19.66 2.39
CA PRO A 339 16.53 19.27 3.79
C PRO A 339 15.25 18.49 4.10
N GLU A 340 14.18 18.72 3.34
CA GLU A 340 12.91 17.99 3.41
C GLU A 340 13.10 16.49 3.17
N ASN A 341 13.96 16.11 2.21
CA ASN A 341 14.21 14.71 1.87
C ASN A 341 14.88 13.98 3.03
N ALA A 342 15.89 14.58 3.65
CA ALA A 342 16.58 13.99 4.79
C ALA A 342 15.62 13.75 5.98
N LYS A 343 14.73 14.71 6.24
CA LYS A 343 13.71 14.59 7.30
C LYS A 343 12.70 13.48 6.99
N ALA A 344 12.15 13.46 5.77
CA ALA A 344 11.21 12.43 5.36
C ALA A 344 11.84 11.03 5.39
N TRP A 345 13.08 10.92 4.90
CA TRP A 345 13.85 9.68 4.91
C TRP A 345 14.07 9.14 6.33
N ALA A 346 14.49 10.01 7.26
CA ALA A 346 14.70 9.61 8.65
C ALA A 346 13.42 9.04 9.27
N LEU A 347 12.29 9.74 9.12
CA LEU A 347 10.99 9.29 9.63
C LEU A 347 10.57 7.94 9.04
N MET A 348 10.65 7.77 7.71
CA MET A 348 10.29 6.51 7.05
C MET A 348 11.16 5.35 7.53
N LYS A 349 12.47 5.57 7.58
CA LYS A 349 13.46 4.58 7.99
C LYS A 349 13.27 4.15 9.45
N ASP A 350 13.11 5.13 10.34
CA ASP A 350 13.01 4.85 11.77
C ASP A 350 11.68 4.14 12.10
N GLU A 351 10.58 4.52 11.43
CA GLU A 351 9.26 3.92 11.66
C GLU A 351 9.11 2.51 11.06
N PHE A 352 9.44 2.30 9.79
CA PHE A 352 9.11 1.04 9.10
C PHE A 352 10.28 0.09 8.91
N PHE A 353 11.51 0.60 9.03
CA PHE A 353 12.73 -0.14 8.67
C PHE A 353 13.75 -0.19 9.81
N ALA A 354 13.27 -0.09 11.05
CA ALA A 354 14.06 -0.24 12.27
C ALA A 354 15.32 0.65 12.33
N GLY A 355 15.27 1.81 11.67
CA GLY A 355 16.38 2.76 11.65
C GLY A 355 17.56 2.37 10.76
N VAL A 356 17.47 1.29 9.97
CA VAL A 356 18.58 0.78 9.17
C VAL A 356 18.84 1.65 7.95
N ASP A 357 20.10 2.00 7.67
CA ASP A 357 20.48 2.71 6.46
C ASP A 357 21.85 2.26 5.94
N ALA A 358 21.85 1.39 4.93
CA ALA A 358 23.04 0.96 4.22
C ALA A 358 23.49 1.95 3.14
N VAL A 359 22.70 3.00 2.86
CA VAL A 359 23.05 4.00 1.85
C VAL A 359 24.11 4.94 2.42
N PRO A 360 25.20 5.24 1.68
CA PRO A 360 26.27 6.11 2.15
C PRO A 360 25.79 7.48 2.67
N PRO A 361 26.57 8.12 3.57
CA PRO A 361 26.29 9.49 4.01
C PRO A 361 26.41 10.49 2.85
N CYS A 362 25.84 11.68 3.04
CA CYS A 362 25.92 12.76 2.06
C CYS A 362 27.32 13.37 2.06
N SER A 363 27.87 13.56 0.85
CA SER A 363 29.18 14.19 0.60
C SER A 363 29.09 15.69 0.47
#